data_AF-A0AAU9IQX6-F1
#
_entry.id   AF-A0AAU9IQX6-F1
#
_cell.length_a   1.000
_cell.length_b   1.000
_cell.length_c   1.000
_cell.angle_alpha   90.00
_cell.angle_beta   90.00
_cell.angle_gamma   90.00
#
_symmetry.space_group_name_H-M   'P 1'
#
loop_
_entity.id
_entity.type
_entity.pdbx_description
1 polymer ?
#
loop_
_entity_poly.entity_id
_entity_poly.type
_entity_poly.pdbx_seq_one_letter_code
_entity_poly.pdbx_strand_id
1 'polypeptide(L)'
;MSDTCRVCFEEDNLNNFIIPCRCKGSQKYIHPNCLYQWQNTTIKRYIKSPERYNKFQILYCPECRTKYKYFSDNPNWNIFDKNHLKAKNSFSVNWYWAIIFFTFWCLLLAIWCKGIKPIFYIAEGGIKIGFIRVGEPVPGLHAGIILKATSAMSHGIFYKSQILITKYSASDGAMGFILNKPKKESFPEKFYIGGPVQPDSIYMLHNNPDIEECEMVSEGIYFGGKVISKSSDMKLKMFFGYSGWSPLQLDGEIRAGVWKIVGNVTSEDLFNEFS
;
A
#
# COMPACT_ATOMS: atom_id res chain seq x y z
N MET A 1 -72.30 3.19 -25.53
CA MET A 1 -71.24 4.18 -25.20
C MET A 1 -69.92 3.47 -25.39
N SER A 2 -69.06 4.01 -26.24
CA SER A 2 -67.67 3.56 -26.44
C SER A 2 -66.72 4.46 -25.66
N ASP A 3 -65.55 3.94 -25.35
CA ASP A 3 -64.44 4.68 -24.74
C ASP A 3 -63.13 4.19 -25.36
N THR A 4 -62.02 4.88 -25.08
CA THR A 4 -60.70 4.57 -25.65
C THR A 4 -59.80 3.86 -24.64
N CYS A 5 -59.09 2.82 -25.08
CA CYS A 5 -58.05 2.17 -24.28
C CYS A 5 -56.85 3.10 -24.07
N ARG A 6 -56.42 3.31 -22.82
CA ARG A 6 -55.23 4.14 -22.52
C ARG A 6 -53.91 3.59 -23.08
N VAL A 7 -53.82 2.29 -23.36
CA VAL A 7 -52.56 1.63 -23.76
C VAL A 7 -52.41 1.53 -25.27
N CYS A 8 -53.43 1.04 -25.98
CA CYS A 8 -53.39 0.90 -27.45
C CYS A 8 -54.07 2.07 -28.19
N PHE A 9 -54.80 2.94 -27.49
CA PHE A 9 -55.53 4.08 -28.06
C PHE A 9 -56.67 3.71 -29.03
N GLU A 10 -57.14 2.47 -29.01
CA GLU A 10 -58.28 2.01 -29.80
C GLU A 10 -59.60 2.25 -29.06
N GLU A 11 -60.64 2.64 -29.80
CA GLU A 11 -62.01 2.75 -29.30
C GLU A 11 -62.70 1.38 -29.29
N ASP A 12 -63.40 1.08 -28.20
CA ASP A 12 -64.11 -0.19 -28.06
C ASP A 12 -65.36 -0.02 -27.19
N ASN A 13 -66.18 -1.06 -27.12
CA ASN A 13 -67.33 -1.13 -26.22
C ASN A 13 -66.86 -1.15 -24.77
N LEU A 14 -67.56 -0.43 -23.89
CA LEU A 14 -67.31 -0.40 -22.45
C LEU A 14 -67.18 -1.79 -21.80
N ASN A 15 -67.89 -2.79 -22.32
CA ASN A 15 -67.85 -4.17 -21.81
C ASN A 15 -66.49 -4.86 -22.03
N ASN A 16 -65.67 -4.36 -22.96
CA ASN A 16 -64.35 -4.92 -23.29
C ASN A 16 -63.21 -4.28 -22.46
N PHE A 17 -63.52 -3.31 -21.61
CA PHE A 17 -62.55 -2.63 -20.77
C PHE A 17 -62.61 -3.08 -19.30
N ILE A 18 -61.46 -2.97 -18.65
CA ILE A 18 -61.34 -2.99 -17.20
C ILE A 18 -60.94 -1.62 -16.67
N ILE A 19 -61.29 -1.37 -15.40
CA ILE A 19 -60.88 -0.18 -14.65
C ILE A 19 -59.94 -0.62 -13.53
N PRO A 20 -58.63 -0.75 -13.80
CA PRO A 20 -57.70 -1.36 -12.85
C PRO A 20 -57.20 -0.38 -11.79
N CYS A 21 -57.49 0.91 -11.91
CA CYS A 21 -57.04 1.98 -11.01
C CYS A 21 -58.10 3.08 -10.81
N ARG A 22 -57.83 4.09 -9.97
CA ARG A 22 -58.77 5.18 -9.64
C ARG A 22 -58.64 6.44 -10.52
N CYS A 23 -58.05 6.32 -11.71
CA CYS A 23 -57.95 7.44 -12.64
C CYS A 23 -59.35 7.93 -13.09
N LYS A 24 -59.46 9.20 -13.49
CA LYS A 24 -60.69 9.82 -14.00
C LYS A 24 -60.64 9.95 -15.53
N GLY A 25 -61.80 10.11 -16.16
CA GLY A 25 -61.91 10.24 -17.63
C GLY A 25 -61.55 8.95 -18.38
N SER A 26 -61.21 9.07 -19.67
CA SER A 26 -60.82 7.95 -20.53
C SER A 26 -59.54 7.22 -20.07
N GLN A 27 -58.70 7.89 -19.27
CA GLN A 27 -57.44 7.35 -18.72
C GLN A 27 -57.64 6.18 -17.74
N LYS A 28 -58.88 5.84 -17.39
CA LYS A 28 -59.21 4.73 -16.49
C LYS A 28 -59.50 3.42 -17.21
N TYR A 29 -59.80 3.44 -18.51
CA TYR A 29 -60.17 2.26 -19.29
C TYR A 29 -58.96 1.64 -19.97
N ILE A 30 -58.81 0.33 -19.79
CA ILE A 30 -57.72 -0.45 -20.38
C ILE A 30 -58.29 -1.81 -20.81
N HIS A 31 -57.92 -2.32 -21.98
CA HIS A 31 -58.25 -3.69 -22.35
C HIS A 31 -57.52 -4.69 -21.43
N PRO A 32 -58.16 -5.79 -21.00
CA PRO A 32 -57.53 -6.82 -20.17
C PRO A 32 -56.19 -7.32 -20.73
N ASN A 33 -56.13 -7.58 -22.05
CA ASN A 33 -54.92 -8.06 -22.71
C ASN A 33 -53.81 -6.99 -22.76
N CYS A 34 -54.15 -5.72 -22.96
CA CYS A 34 -53.18 -4.63 -22.95
C CYS A 34 -52.53 -4.46 -21.56
N LEU A 35 -53.31 -4.56 -20.48
CA LEU A 35 -52.77 -4.53 -19.12
C LEU A 35 -51.81 -5.72 -18.89
N TYR A 36 -52.22 -6.93 -19.32
CA TYR A 36 -51.42 -8.14 -19.17
C TYR A 36 -50.07 -8.06 -19.90
N GLN A 37 -50.07 -7.63 -21.17
CA GLN A 37 -48.84 -7.50 -21.96
C GLN A 37 -47.88 -6.45 -21.39
N TRP A 38 -48.42 -5.31 -20.96
CA TRP A 38 -47.62 -4.26 -20.33
C TRP A 38 -46.99 -4.73 -19.00
N GLN A 39 -47.75 -5.42 -18.14
CA GLN A 39 -47.20 -5.96 -16.90
C GLN A 39 -46.09 -6.98 -17.20
N ASN A 40 -46.34 -7.95 -18.07
CA ASN A 40 -45.37 -9.00 -18.41
C ASN A 40 -44.06 -8.46 -18.97
N THR A 41 -44.12 -7.47 -19.87
CA THR A 41 -42.90 -6.84 -20.41
C THR A 41 -42.12 -6.08 -19.34
N THR A 42 -42.82 -5.38 -18.43
CA THR A 42 -42.21 -4.66 -17.31
C THR A 42 -41.54 -5.62 -16.32
N ILE A 43 -42.16 -6.76 -16.05
CA ILE A 43 -41.61 -7.81 -15.17
C ILE A 43 -40.37 -8.47 -15.79
N LYS A 44 -40.42 -8.84 -17.08
CA LYS A 44 -39.27 -9.41 -17.78
C LYS A 44 -38.05 -8.47 -17.72
N ARG A 45 -38.28 -7.16 -17.85
CA ARG A 45 -37.23 -6.13 -17.69
C ARG A 45 -36.70 -6.07 -16.26
N TYR A 46 -37.58 -6.09 -15.26
CA TYR A 46 -37.19 -6.12 -13.85
C TYR A 46 -36.37 -7.35 -13.48
N ILE A 47 -36.78 -8.55 -13.91
CA ILE A 47 -36.05 -9.80 -13.65
C ILE A 47 -34.66 -9.76 -14.29
N LYS A 48 -34.54 -9.22 -15.51
CA LYS A 48 -33.27 -9.12 -16.23
C LYS A 48 -32.31 -8.11 -15.60
N SER A 49 -32.81 -7.04 -14.97
CA SER A 49 -31.98 -5.95 -14.42
C SER A 49 -32.67 -5.27 -13.21
N PRO A 50 -32.73 -5.93 -12.04
CA PRO A 50 -33.51 -5.47 -10.90
C PRO A 50 -33.01 -4.14 -10.31
N GLU A 51 -31.73 -3.81 -10.47
CA GLU A 51 -31.12 -2.55 -10.06
C GLU A 51 -31.55 -1.34 -10.93
N ARG A 52 -32.11 -1.57 -12.13
CA ARG A 52 -32.50 -0.49 -13.05
C ARG A 52 -34.00 -0.19 -13.07
N TYR A 53 -34.84 -1.07 -12.53
CA TYR A 53 -36.30 -0.98 -12.67
C TYR A 53 -37.00 -1.04 -11.31
N ASN A 54 -37.99 -0.17 -11.11
CA ASN A 54 -38.70 -0.08 -9.86
C ASN A 54 -39.89 -1.05 -9.82
N LYS A 55 -39.88 -1.99 -8.87
CA LYS A 55 -40.97 -2.94 -8.62
C LYS A 55 -42.33 -2.26 -8.39
N PHE A 56 -42.33 -1.01 -7.91
CA PHE A 56 -43.53 -0.20 -7.71
C PHE A 56 -44.30 0.04 -9.01
N GLN A 57 -43.61 0.20 -10.14
CA GLN A 57 -44.26 0.43 -11.44
C GLN A 57 -45.03 -0.79 -11.95
N ILE A 58 -44.75 -2.00 -11.43
CA ILE A 58 -45.46 -3.24 -11.82
C ILE A 58 -46.80 -3.35 -11.07
N LEU A 59 -46.81 -2.90 -9.81
CA LEU A 59 -47.90 -3.14 -8.86
C LEU A 59 -48.89 -1.98 -8.76
N TYR A 60 -48.44 -0.77 -9.12
CA TYR A 60 -49.18 0.47 -8.91
C TYR A 60 -49.32 1.26 -10.20
N CYS A 61 -50.46 1.93 -10.36
CA CYS A 61 -50.66 2.87 -11.45
C CYS A 61 -49.67 4.04 -11.35
N PRO A 62 -48.96 4.40 -12.44
CA PRO A 62 -47.98 5.48 -12.41
C PRO A 62 -48.61 6.85 -12.12
N GLU A 63 -49.88 7.06 -12.50
CA GLU A 63 -50.57 8.35 -12.30
C GLU A 63 -51.15 8.46 -10.89
N CYS A 64 -52.05 7.55 -10.53
CA CYS A 64 -52.83 7.66 -9.30
C CYS A 64 -52.29 6.83 -8.14
N ARG A 65 -51.18 6.09 -8.33
CA ARG A 65 -50.56 5.19 -7.35
C ARG A 65 -51.50 4.16 -6.73
N THR A 66 -52.66 3.94 -7.33
CA THR A 66 -53.59 2.89 -6.89
C THR A 66 -53.00 1.54 -7.27
N LYS A 67 -52.96 0.60 -6.31
CA LYS A 67 -52.57 -0.79 -6.58
C LYS A 67 -53.54 -1.42 -7.58
N TYR A 68 -53.02 -2.04 -8.63
CA TYR A 68 -53.87 -2.68 -9.63
C TYR A 68 -54.66 -3.85 -9.01
N LYS A 69 -55.98 -3.86 -9.21
CA LYS A 69 -56.86 -4.91 -8.66
C LYS A 69 -56.68 -6.27 -9.34
N TYR A 70 -56.36 -6.30 -10.63
CA TYR A 70 -56.33 -7.51 -11.47
C TYR A 70 -55.05 -8.37 -11.30
N PHE A 71 -54.27 -8.12 -10.25
CA PHE A 71 -52.95 -8.72 -10.06
C PHE A 71 -52.96 -9.94 -9.12
N SER A 72 -53.98 -10.10 -8.27
CA SER A 72 -53.97 -11.14 -7.22
C SER A 72 -54.43 -12.52 -7.66
N ASP A 73 -55.11 -12.65 -8.80
CA ASP A 73 -55.91 -13.85 -9.11
C ASP A 73 -55.39 -14.66 -10.30
N ASN A 74 -54.21 -14.33 -10.85
CA ASN A 74 -53.63 -15.06 -11.98
C ASN A 74 -52.75 -16.23 -11.48
N PRO A 75 -53.11 -17.51 -11.72
CA PRO A 75 -52.37 -18.68 -11.24
C PRO A 75 -50.99 -18.85 -11.87
N ASN A 76 -50.70 -18.19 -13.00
CA ASN A 76 -49.36 -18.18 -13.62
C ASN A 76 -48.40 -17.16 -12.94
N TRP A 77 -48.84 -16.49 -11.87
CA TRP A 77 -48.04 -15.54 -11.08
C TRP A 77 -47.10 -16.21 -10.05
N ASN A 78 -46.57 -17.40 -10.34
CA ASN A 78 -45.59 -18.08 -9.48
C ASN A 78 -44.12 -17.73 -9.80
N ILE A 79 -43.85 -16.57 -10.42
CA ILE A 79 -42.46 -16.13 -10.68
C ILE A 79 -41.83 -15.45 -9.44
N PHE A 80 -42.64 -14.99 -8.48
CA PHE A 80 -42.19 -14.59 -7.15
C PHE A 80 -42.37 -15.69 -6.10
N ASP A 81 -42.57 -16.94 -6.53
CA ASP A 81 -42.75 -18.08 -5.63
C ASP A 81 -41.41 -18.38 -4.94
N LYS A 82 -41.30 -17.86 -3.70
CA LYS A 82 -40.49 -18.22 -2.52
C LYS A 82 -39.01 -18.67 -2.64
N ASN A 83 -38.55 -19.16 -3.78
CA ASN A 83 -37.21 -19.70 -4.01
C ASN A 83 -36.19 -18.65 -4.47
N HIS A 84 -36.62 -17.58 -5.15
CA HIS A 84 -35.69 -16.53 -5.60
C HIS A 84 -35.25 -15.53 -4.52
N LEU A 85 -35.97 -15.42 -3.40
CA LEU A 85 -35.48 -14.70 -2.20
C LEU A 85 -34.54 -15.57 -1.34
N LYS A 86 -34.46 -16.88 -1.59
CA LYS A 86 -33.47 -17.76 -0.94
C LYS A 86 -32.12 -17.81 -1.67
N ALA A 87 -32.03 -17.32 -2.91
CA ALA A 87 -30.80 -17.32 -3.69
C ALA A 87 -29.84 -16.13 -3.38
N LYS A 88 -29.89 -15.58 -2.16
CA LYS A 88 -28.83 -14.70 -1.64
C LYS A 88 -28.46 -14.99 -0.19
N ASN A 89 -28.71 -16.20 0.30
CA ASN A 89 -27.89 -16.78 1.35
C ASN A 89 -27.05 -17.90 0.73
N SER A 90 -26.02 -17.50 0.00
CA SER A 90 -24.81 -18.33 -0.13
C SER A 90 -24.19 -18.44 1.26
N PHE A 91 -24.75 -19.34 2.09
CA PHE A 91 -24.23 -19.66 3.41
C PHE A 91 -23.26 -20.86 3.34
N SER A 92 -22.64 -21.11 2.18
CA SER A 92 -21.59 -22.13 2.03
C SER A 92 -20.30 -21.64 1.38
N VAL A 93 -20.16 -20.34 1.09
CA VAL A 93 -18.90 -19.79 0.54
C VAL A 93 -18.16 -18.85 1.52
N ASN A 94 -18.77 -18.41 2.62
CA ASN A 94 -18.09 -17.45 3.51
C ASN A 94 -17.08 -18.05 4.49
N TRP A 95 -17.23 -19.31 4.90
CA TRP A 95 -16.34 -19.90 5.91
C TRP A 95 -14.96 -20.21 5.34
N TYR A 96 -14.87 -20.65 4.08
CA TYR A 96 -13.59 -20.91 3.42
C TYR A 96 -12.77 -19.62 3.26
N TRP A 97 -13.39 -18.53 2.82
CA TRP A 97 -12.74 -17.22 2.77
C TRP A 97 -12.41 -16.68 4.17
N ALA A 98 -13.27 -16.91 5.18
CA ALA A 98 -12.97 -16.54 6.56
C ALA A 98 -11.79 -17.35 7.15
N ILE A 99 -11.67 -18.64 6.83
CA ILE A 99 -10.53 -19.47 7.22
C ILE A 99 -9.26 -19.04 6.49
N ILE A 100 -9.30 -18.79 5.18
CA ILE A 100 -8.14 -18.26 4.45
C ILE A 100 -7.71 -16.92 5.04
N PHE A 101 -8.66 -16.03 5.29
CA PHE A 101 -8.38 -14.73 5.89
C PHE A 101 -7.77 -14.91 7.27
N PHE A 102 -8.40 -15.68 8.16
CA PHE A 102 -7.91 -15.90 9.52
C PHE A 102 -6.54 -16.57 9.53
N THR A 103 -6.31 -17.60 8.72
CA THR A 103 -5.01 -18.28 8.64
C THR A 103 -3.93 -17.36 8.06
N PHE A 104 -4.24 -16.57 7.03
CA PHE A 104 -3.32 -15.57 6.48
C PHE A 104 -2.95 -14.50 7.52
N TRP A 105 -3.93 -13.94 8.23
CA TRP A 105 -3.67 -12.95 9.27
C TRP A 105 -2.97 -13.54 10.49
N CYS A 106 -3.27 -14.78 10.89
CA CYS A 106 -2.51 -15.47 11.93
C CYS A 106 -1.06 -15.74 11.51
N LEU A 107 -0.81 -16.09 10.25
CA LEU A 107 0.55 -16.25 9.72
C LEU A 107 1.29 -14.91 9.69
N LEU A 108 0.65 -13.84 9.21
CA LEU A 108 1.22 -12.50 9.26
C LEU A 108 1.52 -12.06 10.69
N LEU A 109 0.59 -12.29 11.62
CA LEU A 109 0.76 -12.00 13.05
C LEU A 109 1.92 -12.82 13.63
N ALA A 110 2.03 -14.11 13.31
CA ALA A 110 3.12 -14.97 13.78
C ALA A 110 4.49 -14.52 13.22
N ILE A 111 4.54 -14.11 11.95
CA ILE A 111 5.73 -13.51 11.31
C ILE A 111 6.10 -12.21 12.04
N TRP A 112 5.11 -11.37 12.33
CA TRP A 112 5.28 -10.10 13.05
C TRP A 112 5.76 -10.32 14.50
N CYS A 113 5.17 -11.29 15.23
CA CYS A 113 5.58 -11.69 16.57
C CYS A 113 6.99 -12.31 16.60
N LYS A 114 7.45 -12.92 15.51
CA LYS A 114 8.84 -13.38 15.35
C LYS A 114 9.80 -12.26 14.94
N GLY A 115 9.34 -11.01 14.94
CA GLY A 115 10.13 -9.84 14.58
C GLY A 115 10.41 -9.73 13.09
N ILE A 116 9.82 -10.54 12.22
CA ILE A 116 10.08 -10.44 10.78
C ILE A 116 9.22 -9.32 10.21
N LYS A 117 9.85 -8.23 9.77
CA LYS A 117 9.17 -7.09 9.13
C LYS A 117 9.51 -7.04 7.64
N PRO A 118 8.50 -6.84 6.76
CA PRO A 118 8.77 -6.53 5.37
C PRO A 118 9.39 -5.14 5.28
N ILE A 119 10.45 -5.00 4.49
CA ILE A 119 10.99 -3.70 4.08
C ILE A 119 10.80 -3.56 2.58
N PHE A 120 10.41 -2.37 2.16
CA PHE A 120 10.35 -1.99 0.76
C PHE A 120 11.57 -1.13 0.46
N TYR A 121 12.32 -1.48 -0.55
CA TYR A 121 13.42 -0.66 -1.03
C TYR A 121 13.41 -0.57 -2.55
N ILE A 122 13.82 0.59 -3.05
CA ILE A 122 13.90 0.85 -4.49
C ILE A 122 15.25 0.32 -4.97
N ALA A 123 15.23 -0.57 -5.96
CA ALA A 123 16.41 -1.03 -6.66
C ALA A 123 16.17 -0.91 -8.16
N GLU A 124 17.25 -0.77 -8.94
CA GLU A 124 17.22 -0.55 -10.40
C GLU A 124 16.10 -1.35 -11.09
N GLY A 125 15.01 -0.66 -11.47
CA GLY A 125 13.86 -1.24 -12.15
C GLY A 125 12.57 -1.46 -11.34
N GLY A 126 12.51 -1.15 -10.04
CA GLY A 126 11.24 -1.18 -9.30
C GLY A 126 11.32 -1.26 -7.78
N ILE A 127 10.15 -1.41 -7.14
CA ILE A 127 10.01 -1.64 -5.71
C ILE A 127 10.32 -3.12 -5.43
N LYS A 128 11.35 -3.39 -4.61
CA LYS A 128 11.65 -4.73 -4.10
C LYS A 128 11.15 -4.89 -2.68
N ILE A 129 10.73 -6.10 -2.34
CA ILE A 129 10.29 -6.49 -0.99
C ILE A 129 11.37 -7.40 -0.41
N GLY A 130 11.96 -6.98 0.72
CA GLY A 130 12.82 -7.81 1.56
C GLY A 130 12.14 -8.10 2.89
N PHE A 131 12.65 -9.09 3.64
CA PHE A 131 12.23 -9.36 5.01
C PHE A 131 13.45 -9.29 5.92
N ILE A 132 13.38 -8.49 6.99
CA ILE A 132 14.39 -8.50 8.05
C ILE A 132 13.78 -8.97 9.37
N ARG A 133 14.57 -9.66 10.19
CA ARG A 133 14.24 -9.82 11.61
C ARG A 133 14.56 -8.53 12.35
N VAL A 134 13.56 -7.68 12.53
CA VAL A 134 13.51 -6.65 13.56
C VAL A 134 13.29 -7.33 14.92
N GLY A 135 14.39 -7.70 15.55
CA GLY A 135 14.44 -8.07 16.97
C GLY A 135 15.33 -7.11 17.74
N GLU A 136 15.81 -7.54 18.91
CA GLU A 136 16.64 -6.75 19.81
C GLU A 136 17.90 -6.15 19.14
N PRO A 137 18.40 -5.00 19.65
CA PRO A 137 19.67 -4.41 19.24
C PRO A 137 20.81 -5.42 19.29
N VAL A 138 21.71 -5.38 18.31
CA VAL A 138 22.92 -6.20 18.31
C VAL A 138 23.83 -5.71 19.43
N PRO A 139 24.20 -6.56 20.41
CA PRO A 139 25.06 -6.16 21.51
C PRO A 139 26.39 -5.60 21.01
N GLY A 140 26.81 -4.48 21.58
CA GLY A 140 28.07 -3.83 21.22
C GLY A 140 28.02 -3.02 19.92
N LEU A 141 26.88 -2.87 19.25
CA LEU A 141 26.76 -1.95 18.11
C LEU A 141 26.69 -0.50 18.60
N HIS A 142 27.61 0.35 18.12
CA HIS A 142 27.72 1.77 18.49
C HIS A 142 28.48 2.55 17.40
N ALA A 143 28.53 3.88 17.55
CA ALA A 143 29.36 4.75 16.71
C ALA A 143 30.85 4.42 16.88
N GLY A 144 31.63 4.51 15.80
CA GLY A 144 33.04 4.12 15.76
C GLY A 144 33.29 2.72 15.20
N ILE A 145 32.24 1.92 14.94
CA ILE A 145 32.39 0.56 14.40
C ILE A 145 32.56 0.54 12.88
N ILE A 146 33.46 -0.32 12.40
CA ILE A 146 33.55 -0.72 11.00
C ILE A 146 32.70 -1.95 10.71
N LEU A 147 31.87 -1.83 9.67
CA LEU A 147 31.16 -2.92 9.03
C LEU A 147 31.82 -3.28 7.71
N LYS A 148 31.90 -4.58 7.41
CA LYS A 148 32.35 -5.10 6.13
C LYS A 148 31.22 -5.84 5.43
N ALA A 149 30.99 -5.52 4.17
CA ALA A 149 30.05 -6.25 3.33
C ALA A 149 30.51 -7.71 3.18
N THR A 150 29.60 -8.67 3.36
CA THR A 150 29.89 -10.10 3.18
C THR A 150 29.64 -10.54 1.74
N SER A 151 29.89 -11.82 1.45
CA SER A 151 29.57 -12.43 0.16
C SER A 151 28.07 -12.53 -0.14
N ALA A 152 27.19 -12.26 0.84
CA ALA A 152 25.75 -12.16 0.62
C ALA A 152 25.38 -11.00 -0.32
N MET A 153 26.27 -10.01 -0.45
CA MET A 153 26.10 -8.85 -1.31
C MET A 153 27.01 -9.00 -2.54
N SER A 154 26.42 -9.07 -3.74
CA SER A 154 27.14 -9.37 -4.98
C SER A 154 27.29 -8.19 -5.94
N HIS A 155 26.50 -7.14 -5.78
CA HIS A 155 26.47 -5.98 -6.68
C HIS A 155 26.02 -4.69 -5.96
N GLY A 156 26.10 -3.56 -6.65
CA GLY A 156 25.66 -2.25 -6.16
C GLY A 156 26.70 -1.47 -5.37
N ILE A 157 26.30 -0.29 -4.87
CA ILE A 157 27.18 0.67 -4.19
C ILE A 157 27.76 0.16 -2.87
N PHE A 158 27.22 -0.91 -2.30
CA PHE A 158 27.71 -1.53 -1.07
C PHE A 158 28.56 -2.79 -1.32
N TYR A 159 28.66 -3.26 -2.58
CA TYR A 159 29.49 -4.41 -2.89
C TYR A 159 30.96 -4.15 -2.50
N LYS A 160 31.54 -5.07 -1.71
CA LYS A 160 32.90 -4.98 -1.14
C LYS A 160 33.16 -3.69 -0.34
N SER A 161 32.12 -3.04 0.19
CA SER A 161 32.29 -1.82 0.98
C SER A 161 32.74 -2.10 2.41
N GLN A 162 33.47 -1.14 2.96
CA GLN A 162 33.71 -0.99 4.40
C GLN A 162 33.01 0.29 4.84
N ILE A 163 32.19 0.22 5.88
CA ILE A 163 31.38 1.35 6.36
C ILE A 163 31.76 1.66 7.79
N LEU A 164 32.06 2.93 8.07
CA LEU A 164 32.14 3.44 9.44
C LEU A 164 30.77 3.91 9.90
N ILE A 165 30.28 3.37 11.01
CA ILE A 165 29.09 3.87 11.70
C ILE A 165 29.45 5.12 12.50
N THR A 166 28.80 6.24 12.20
CA THR A 166 29.02 7.52 12.87
C THR A 166 27.94 7.85 13.89
N LYS A 167 26.72 7.34 13.70
CA LYS A 167 25.63 7.42 14.66
C LYS A 167 24.89 6.09 14.71
N TYR A 168 24.51 5.66 15.91
CA TYR A 168 23.67 4.49 16.10
C TYR A 168 22.76 4.68 17.32
N SER A 169 21.48 4.41 17.13
CA SER A 169 20.45 4.37 18.17
C SER A 169 19.40 3.34 17.79
N ALA A 170 18.96 2.54 18.76
CA ALA A 170 17.89 1.57 18.53
C ALA A 170 16.56 2.25 18.15
N SER A 171 16.32 3.49 18.61
CA SER A 171 15.10 4.26 18.32
C SER A 171 15.19 5.10 17.06
N ASP A 172 16.38 5.61 16.72
CA ASP A 172 16.55 6.61 15.64
C ASP A 172 17.23 6.02 14.40
N GLY A 173 17.75 4.80 14.48
CA GLY A 173 18.44 4.12 13.39
C GLY A 173 19.95 4.36 13.40
N ALA A 174 20.58 4.23 12.24
CA ALA A 174 22.02 4.33 12.11
C ALA A 174 22.43 5.18 10.91
N MET A 175 23.60 5.79 11.01
CA MET A 175 24.26 6.56 9.95
C MET A 175 25.71 6.13 9.83
N GLY A 176 26.23 6.09 8.61
CA GLY A 176 27.63 5.80 8.37
C GLY A 176 28.12 6.17 6.98
N PHE A 177 29.42 6.02 6.76
CA PHE A 177 30.11 6.37 5.51
C PHE A 177 30.88 5.19 4.95
N ILE A 178 30.75 4.93 3.66
CA ILE A 178 31.61 3.97 2.95
C ILE A 178 33.02 4.56 2.83
N LEU A 179 34.00 3.88 3.42
CA LEU A 179 35.39 4.36 3.53
C LEU A 179 36.24 4.09 2.30
N ASN A 180 35.90 3.06 1.52
CA ASN A 180 36.78 2.48 0.50
C ASN A 180 36.24 2.62 -0.93
N LYS A 181 35.45 3.66 -1.20
CA LYS A 181 34.91 3.98 -2.53
C LYS A 181 35.29 5.41 -2.95
N PRO A 182 36.49 5.63 -3.49
CA PRO A 182 36.87 6.95 -3.97
C PRO A 182 35.99 7.37 -5.14
N LYS A 183 35.57 8.64 -5.13
CA LYS A 183 34.84 9.26 -6.23
C LYS A 183 35.85 9.68 -7.30
N LYS A 184 35.67 9.17 -8.52
CA LYS A 184 36.54 9.47 -9.67
C LYS A 184 36.13 10.81 -10.29
N GLU A 185 36.45 11.92 -9.63
CA GLU A 185 36.25 13.27 -10.16
C GLU A 185 37.55 14.08 -10.04
N SER A 186 37.70 15.09 -10.89
CA SER A 186 38.89 15.94 -11.02
C SER A 186 38.97 17.01 -9.91
N PHE A 187 38.82 16.61 -8.65
CA PHE A 187 39.05 17.51 -7.53
C PHE A 187 40.52 17.42 -7.07
N PRO A 188 41.10 18.53 -6.59
CA PRO A 188 42.44 18.54 -6.01
C PRO A 188 42.53 17.69 -4.73
N GLU A 189 41.40 17.51 -4.02
CA GLU A 189 41.29 16.66 -2.84
C GLU A 189 40.54 15.35 -3.14
N LYS A 190 40.88 14.27 -2.44
CA LYS A 190 40.22 12.96 -2.59
C LYS A 190 38.83 12.97 -1.93
N PHE A 191 37.80 12.76 -2.73
CA PHE A 191 36.43 12.54 -2.26
C PHE A 191 36.07 11.05 -2.30
N TYR A 192 35.16 10.65 -1.42
CA TYR A 192 34.64 9.29 -1.35
C TYR A 192 33.12 9.30 -1.54
N ILE A 193 32.56 8.19 -2.01
CA ILE A 193 31.11 7.98 -2.03
C ILE A 193 30.75 7.45 -0.65
N GLY A 194 30.04 8.24 0.16
CA GLY A 194 29.66 7.86 1.53
C GLY A 194 28.41 6.98 1.60
N GLY A 195 27.51 7.10 0.63
CA GLY A 195 26.33 6.25 0.47
C GLY A 195 25.27 6.88 -0.45
N PRO A 196 24.08 6.27 -0.57
CA PRO A 196 23.05 6.68 -1.52
C PRO A 196 22.19 7.85 -1.02
N VAL A 197 22.19 8.15 0.28
CA VAL A 197 21.31 9.16 0.86
C VAL A 197 21.95 10.53 0.71
N GLN A 198 21.18 11.50 0.21
CA GLN A 198 21.64 12.88 -0.06
C GLN A 198 22.95 12.92 -0.88
N PRO A 199 22.97 12.33 -2.09
CA PRO A 199 24.20 12.07 -2.85
C PRO A 199 24.97 13.34 -3.26
N ASP A 200 24.31 14.49 -3.32
CA ASP A 200 24.91 15.77 -3.67
C ASP A 200 25.45 16.55 -2.45
N SER A 201 25.16 16.08 -1.24
CA SER A 201 25.62 16.71 0.00
C SER A 201 27.01 16.20 0.39
N ILE A 202 27.86 17.12 0.84
CA ILE A 202 29.23 16.81 1.29
C ILE A 202 29.25 16.70 2.81
N TYR A 203 29.86 15.63 3.29
CA TYR A 203 30.11 15.34 4.69
C TYR A 203 31.59 15.17 4.93
N MET A 204 32.02 15.34 6.18
CA MET A 204 33.43 15.19 6.51
C MET A 204 33.67 14.47 7.83
N LEU A 205 34.81 13.77 7.85
CA LEU A 205 35.44 13.22 9.03
C LEU A 205 36.83 13.82 9.19
N HIS A 206 37.19 14.24 10.41
CA HIS A 206 38.48 14.84 10.72
C HIS A 206 38.99 14.43 12.10
N ASN A 207 40.25 14.77 12.40
CA ASN A 207 40.89 14.51 13.69
C ASN A 207 40.99 15.72 14.61
N ASN A 208 40.51 16.90 14.20
CA ASN A 208 40.61 18.14 14.99
C ASN A 208 39.38 18.35 15.90
N PRO A 209 39.50 18.33 17.24
CA PRO A 209 38.39 18.61 18.15
C PRO A 209 37.95 20.08 18.19
N ASP A 210 38.79 21.01 17.72
CA ASP A 210 38.56 22.46 17.84
C ASP A 210 37.61 23.03 16.77
N ILE A 211 37.13 22.19 15.86
CA ILE A 211 36.19 22.62 14.81
C ILE A 211 34.80 22.79 15.42
N GLU A 212 34.23 23.98 15.28
CA GLU A 212 32.86 24.28 15.71
C GLU A 212 31.84 23.40 14.97
N GLU A 213 30.75 23.05 15.65
CA GLU A 213 29.65 22.21 15.14
C GLU A 213 30.07 20.78 14.74
N CYS A 214 31.15 20.25 15.33
CA CYS A 214 31.52 18.84 15.18
C CYS A 214 31.01 17.97 16.34
N GLU A 215 30.82 16.69 16.05
CA GLU A 215 30.47 15.66 17.03
C GLU A 215 31.55 14.56 17.04
N MET A 216 31.95 14.11 18.24
CA MET A 216 32.90 13.01 18.36
C MET A 216 32.23 11.68 18.02
N VAL A 217 32.80 10.92 17.08
CA VAL A 217 32.35 9.57 16.69
C VAL A 217 33.08 8.52 17.52
N SER A 218 34.41 8.66 17.59
CA SER A 218 35.31 7.84 18.41
C SER A 218 36.56 8.66 18.72
N GLU A 219 37.47 8.11 19.53
CA GLU A 219 38.68 8.82 19.94
C GLU A 219 39.51 9.30 18.72
N GLY A 220 39.68 10.61 18.62
CA GLY A 220 40.40 11.25 17.50
C GLY A 220 39.66 11.26 16.16
N ILE A 221 38.35 10.96 16.14
CA ILE A 221 37.52 10.99 14.94
C ILE A 221 36.26 11.80 15.21
N TYR A 222 36.11 12.88 14.46
CA TYR A 222 35.03 13.84 14.58
C TYR A 222 34.27 13.93 13.27
N PHE A 223 32.96 14.09 13.37
CA PHE A 223 32.02 14.21 12.26
C PHE A 223 31.37 15.58 12.23
N GLY A 224 31.24 16.14 11.03
CA GLY A 224 30.60 17.43 10.83
C GLY A 224 31.53 18.60 11.12
N GLY A 225 30.94 19.77 11.32
CA GLY A 225 31.63 21.05 11.50
C GLY A 225 31.79 21.88 10.23
N LYS A 226 32.29 23.10 10.39
CA LYS A 226 32.54 24.04 9.28
C LYS A 226 34.04 24.29 9.16
N VAL A 227 34.67 23.76 8.11
CA VAL A 227 36.11 24.04 7.87
C VAL A 227 36.25 25.47 7.35
N ILE A 228 36.69 26.38 8.23
CA ILE A 228 36.97 27.77 7.88
C ILE A 228 38.43 27.91 7.41
N SER A 229 39.34 27.09 7.95
CA SER A 229 40.73 26.96 7.51
C SER A 229 41.27 25.57 7.85
N LYS A 230 42.03 24.97 6.94
CA LYS A 230 42.69 23.68 7.15
C LYS A 230 44.06 23.93 7.78
N SER A 231 44.29 23.47 9.00
CA SER A 231 45.64 23.46 9.59
C SER A 231 46.51 22.40 8.91
N SER A 232 47.84 22.54 8.97
CA SER A 232 48.79 21.64 8.30
C SER A 232 48.64 20.17 8.73
N ASP A 233 48.25 19.94 9.99
CA ASP A 233 48.24 18.62 10.62
C ASP A 233 46.83 17.99 10.63
N MET A 234 45.85 18.71 10.09
CA MET A 234 44.47 18.24 10.00
C MET A 234 44.34 17.15 8.94
N LYS A 235 44.01 15.95 9.40
CA LYS A 235 43.58 14.86 8.53
C LYS A 235 42.09 15.00 8.28
N LEU A 236 41.71 14.93 7.01
CA LEU A 236 40.34 15.17 6.54
C LEU A 236 39.96 14.14 5.49
N LYS A 237 38.77 13.55 5.62
CA LYS A 237 38.12 12.76 4.58
C LYS A 237 36.75 13.34 4.28
N MET A 238 36.46 13.53 2.99
CA MET A 238 35.18 14.07 2.53
C MET A 238 34.39 13.04 1.75
N PHE A 239 33.08 13.03 1.98
CA PHE A 239 32.16 12.04 1.46
C PHE A 239 30.97 12.71 0.78
N PHE A 240 30.58 12.20 -0.38
CA PHE A 240 29.31 12.51 -1.03
C PHE A 240 28.23 11.56 -0.53
N GLY A 241 27.17 12.13 0.04
CA GLY A 241 26.09 11.37 0.65
C GLY A 241 26.54 10.51 1.84
N TYR A 242 25.58 9.78 2.40
CA TYR A 242 25.81 8.87 3.51
C TYR A 242 24.97 7.59 3.37
N SER A 243 25.31 6.61 4.19
CA SER A 243 24.58 5.35 4.34
C SER A 243 23.69 5.46 5.57
N GLY A 244 22.37 5.33 5.39
CA GLY A 244 21.39 5.46 6.46
C GLY A 244 20.57 4.18 6.63
N TRP A 245 20.27 3.85 7.89
CA TRP A 245 19.41 2.73 8.27
C TRP A 245 18.27 3.24 9.13
N SER A 246 17.07 2.75 8.85
CA SER A 246 15.92 2.93 9.75
C SER A 246 16.15 2.20 11.08
N PRO A 247 15.38 2.53 12.14
CA PRO A 247 15.48 1.87 13.44
C PRO A 247 15.48 0.34 13.33
N LEU A 248 16.49 -0.29 13.94
CA LEU A 248 16.73 -1.74 13.96
C LEU A 248 16.95 -2.42 12.61
N GLN A 249 17.04 -1.66 11.50
CA GLN A 249 17.30 -2.23 10.19
C GLN A 249 18.71 -2.80 10.10
N LEU A 250 19.71 -2.02 10.54
CA LEU A 250 21.12 -2.45 10.54
C LEU A 250 21.32 -3.73 11.37
N ASP A 251 20.69 -3.81 12.54
CA ASP A 251 20.68 -4.98 13.42
C ASP A 251 20.11 -6.22 12.73
N GLY A 252 19.04 -6.04 11.96
CA GLY A 252 18.47 -7.08 11.11
C GLY A 252 19.44 -7.54 10.03
N GLU A 253 20.10 -6.61 9.34
CA GLU A 253 21.06 -6.90 8.27
C GLU A 253 22.32 -7.61 8.80
N ILE A 254 22.81 -7.25 9.99
CA ILE A 254 23.92 -7.93 10.67
C ILE A 254 23.52 -9.37 11.03
N ARG A 255 22.34 -9.56 11.65
CA ARG A 255 21.85 -10.91 11.98
C ARG A 255 21.60 -11.79 10.76
N ALA A 256 21.20 -11.17 9.65
CA ALA A 256 21.06 -11.84 8.36
C ALA A 256 22.40 -12.16 7.69
N GLY A 257 23.52 -11.72 8.27
CA GLY A 257 24.86 -11.96 7.73
C GLY A 257 25.22 -11.09 6.52
N VAL A 258 24.47 -10.01 6.25
CA VAL A 258 24.77 -9.06 5.16
C VAL A 258 25.98 -8.20 5.53
N TRP A 259 26.06 -7.80 6.79
CA TRP A 259 27.18 -7.05 7.36
C TRP A 259 27.90 -7.88 8.41
N LYS A 260 29.23 -7.81 8.40
CA LYS A 260 30.08 -8.33 9.46
C LYS A 260 30.70 -7.18 10.23
N ILE A 261 30.54 -7.18 11.55
CA ILE A 261 31.24 -6.26 12.46
C ILE A 261 32.72 -6.64 12.47
N VAL A 262 33.59 -5.67 12.18
CA VAL A 262 35.05 -5.85 12.20
C VAL A 262 35.61 -5.44 13.57
N GLY A 263 35.14 -4.33 14.11
CA GLY A 263 35.61 -3.77 15.38
C GLY A 263 35.55 -2.24 15.37
N ASN A 264 36.14 -1.62 16.39
CA ASN A 264 36.29 -0.17 16.47
C ASN A 264 37.41 0.32 15.56
N VAL A 265 37.18 1.45 14.90
CA VAL A 265 38.20 2.12 14.10
C VAL A 265 39.06 3.03 14.98
N THR A 266 40.36 3.07 14.72
CA THR A 266 41.23 4.10 15.28
C THR A 266 41.38 5.26 14.29
N SER A 267 41.74 6.45 14.79
CA SER A 267 41.99 7.62 13.94
C SER A 267 43.13 7.35 12.94
N GLU A 268 44.15 6.61 13.35
CA GLU A 268 45.27 6.22 12.50
C GLU A 268 44.81 5.32 11.35
N ASP A 269 44.03 4.27 11.62
CA ASP A 269 43.52 3.36 10.60
C ASP A 269 42.64 4.10 9.59
N LEU A 270 41.73 4.96 10.08
CA LEU A 270 40.79 5.70 9.24
C LEU A 270 41.52 6.57 8.20
N PHE A 271 42.56 7.29 8.63
CA PHE A 271 43.25 8.27 7.80
C PHE A 271 44.52 7.74 7.11
N ASN A 272 45.04 6.56 7.49
CA ASN A 272 46.24 5.98 6.88
C ASN A 272 45.94 4.74 6.00
N GLU A 273 45.07 3.80 6.43
CA GLU A 273 44.85 2.53 5.69
C GLU A 273 43.89 2.65 4.50
N PHE A 274 42.92 3.56 4.59
CA PHE A 274 41.85 3.70 3.58
C PHE A 274 42.11 4.83 2.57
N SER A 275 43.36 5.26 2.43
CA SER A 275 43.77 6.49 1.71
C SER A 275 44.24 6.27 0.30
#